data_AF-A0A431VQI2-F1
#
_entry.id   AF-A0A431VQI2-F1
#
_cell.length_a   1.000
_cell.length_b   1.000
_cell.length_c   1.000
_cell.angle_alpha   90.00
_cell.angle_beta   90.00
_cell.angle_gamma   90.00
#
_symmetry.space_group_name_H-M   'P 1'
#
loop_
_entity.id
_entity.type
_entity.pdbx_description
1 polymer ?
#
loop_
_entity_poly.entity_id
_entity_poly.type
_entity_poly.pdbx_seq_one_letter_code
_entity_poly.pdbx_strand_id
1 'polypeptide(L)'
;MHTETTPPTTVFGSFLPATQVLAYRIRPLYDGMPTLSGPAFTVRLDPGSNLLLHAAIYQAPAGSVLVVQSPDHSSAVAGGNVCLTAQQNGIAGMIIDGVIRGPRRD
;
A
#
# COMPACT_ATOMS: atom_id res chain seq x y z
N MET A 1 -18.86 15.21 -9.33
CA MET A 1 -18.21 14.59 -8.15
C MET A 1 -19.16 13.52 -7.64
N HIS A 2 -18.97 12.27 -8.07
CA HIS A 2 -19.70 11.12 -7.55
C HIS A 2 -18.82 10.55 -6.43
N THR A 3 -19.18 10.81 -5.18
CA THR A 3 -18.52 10.18 -4.03
C THR A 3 -19.06 8.76 -3.91
N GLU A 4 -18.62 7.86 -4.79
CA GLU A 4 -18.74 6.44 -4.50
C GLU A 4 -17.85 6.15 -3.29
N THR A 5 -18.50 5.81 -2.19
CA THR A 5 -17.79 5.41 -0.97
C THR A 5 -17.25 4.01 -1.24
N THR A 6 -15.93 3.82 -1.17
CA THR A 6 -15.31 2.50 -1.28
C THR A 6 -16.00 1.55 -0.30
N PRO A 7 -16.66 0.47 -0.76
CA PRO A 7 -17.37 -0.43 0.13
C PRO A 7 -16.38 -1.14 1.08
N PRO A 8 -16.80 -1.48 2.30
CA PRO A 8 -15.91 -2.13 3.25
C PRO A 8 -15.44 -3.49 2.71
N THR A 9 -14.19 -3.85 3.01
CA THR A 9 -13.56 -5.10 2.55
C THR A 9 -14.35 -6.36 2.91
N THR A 10 -15.14 -6.32 3.98
CA THR A 10 -16.05 -7.41 4.39
C THR A 10 -17.07 -7.78 3.31
N VAL A 11 -17.52 -6.82 2.49
CA VAL A 11 -18.43 -7.09 1.37
C VAL A 11 -17.74 -8.00 0.36
N PHE A 12 -16.48 -7.73 0.03
CA PHE A 12 -15.70 -8.57 -0.87
C PHE A 12 -15.35 -9.92 -0.24
N GLY A 13 -15.01 -9.95 1.05
CA GLY A 13 -14.71 -11.19 1.78
C GLY A 13 -15.87 -12.19 1.84
N SER A 14 -17.12 -11.75 1.57
CA SER A 14 -18.29 -12.64 1.52
C SER A 14 -18.42 -13.42 0.21
N PHE A 15 -17.78 -12.94 -0.87
CA PHE A 15 -17.91 -13.53 -2.22
C PHE A 15 -16.57 -13.95 -2.84
N LEU A 16 -15.45 -13.48 -2.30
CA LEU A 16 -14.12 -13.87 -2.74
C LEU A 16 -13.56 -15.02 -1.88
N PRO A 17 -12.80 -15.97 -2.46
CA PRO A 17 -12.09 -16.97 -1.69
C PRO A 17 -11.10 -16.34 -0.72
N ALA A 18 -10.83 -17.02 0.40
CA ALA A 18 -9.88 -16.54 1.41
C ALA A 18 -8.47 -16.27 0.85
N THR A 19 -8.10 -16.89 -0.28
CA THR A 19 -6.84 -16.64 -0.99
C THR A 19 -6.72 -15.22 -1.57
N GLN A 20 -7.84 -14.48 -1.67
CA GLN A 20 -7.88 -13.07 -2.10
C GLN A 20 -8.02 -12.10 -0.92
N VAL A 21 -7.94 -12.58 0.31
CA VAL A 21 -7.95 -11.77 1.53
C VAL A 21 -6.53 -11.73 2.10
N LEU A 22 -6.04 -10.51 2.36
CA LEU A 22 -4.72 -10.33 2.96
C LEU A 22 -4.68 -10.83 4.41
N ALA A 23 -3.49 -11.25 4.84
CA ALA A 23 -3.28 -11.72 6.20
C ALA A 23 -3.57 -10.62 7.24
N TYR A 24 -4.20 -10.98 8.36
CA TYR A 24 -4.58 -10.08 9.46
C TYR A 24 -3.42 -9.28 10.09
N ARG A 25 -2.18 -9.71 9.85
CA ARG A 25 -0.97 -9.01 10.30
C ARG A 25 -0.76 -7.68 9.60
N ILE A 26 -1.31 -7.52 8.39
CA ILE A 26 -1.31 -6.24 7.68
C ILE A 26 -2.37 -5.35 8.34
N ARG A 27 -1.93 -4.23 8.90
CA ARG A 27 -2.75 -3.31 9.68
C ARG A 27 -2.71 -1.91 9.08
N PRO A 28 -3.76 -1.09 9.28
CA PRO A 28 -3.70 0.32 8.93
C PRO A 28 -2.55 0.99 9.68
N LEU A 29 -1.86 1.92 9.03
CA LEU A 29 -0.69 2.59 9.59
C LEU A 29 -1.05 3.53 10.76
N TYR A 30 -2.29 4.02 10.79
CA TYR A 30 -2.83 4.90 11.82
C TYR A 30 -4.35 4.74 11.93
N ASP A 31 -4.89 5.06 13.10
CA ASP A 31 -6.34 5.03 13.34
C ASP A 31 -7.08 6.04 12.48
N GLY A 32 -8.22 5.65 11.92
CA GLY A 32 -9.02 6.50 11.02
C GLY A 32 -8.45 6.61 9.59
N MET A 33 -7.49 5.76 9.22
CA MET A 33 -7.01 5.69 7.83
C MET A 33 -8.16 5.41 6.87
N PRO A 34 -8.33 6.22 5.80
CA PRO A 34 -9.42 6.05 4.86
C PRO A 34 -9.29 4.73 4.10
N THR A 35 -10.43 4.18 3.70
CA THR A 35 -10.48 3.03 2.79
C THR A 35 -9.94 3.42 1.41
N LEU A 36 -9.09 2.57 0.84
CA LEU A 36 -8.53 2.75 -0.50
C LEU A 36 -8.93 1.58 -1.41
N SER A 37 -9.10 1.86 -2.70
CA SER A 37 -9.39 0.87 -3.73
C SER A 37 -8.77 1.33 -5.05
N GLY A 38 -8.28 0.36 -5.84
CA GLY A 38 -7.64 0.61 -7.13
C GLY A 38 -6.95 -0.64 -7.67
N PRO A 39 -6.49 -0.61 -8.93
CA PRO A 39 -5.76 -1.73 -9.52
C PRO A 39 -4.47 -2.01 -8.76
N ALA A 40 -4.21 -3.28 -8.46
CA ALA A 40 -3.01 -3.69 -7.75
C ALA A 40 -1.79 -3.64 -8.67
N PHE A 41 -0.77 -2.88 -8.27
CA PHE A 41 0.53 -2.86 -8.92
C PHE A 41 1.56 -3.52 -7.97
N THR A 42 2.02 -4.71 -8.33
CA THR A 42 2.82 -5.55 -7.44
C THR A 42 4.30 -5.24 -7.53
N VAL A 43 4.97 -5.13 -6.38
CA VAL A 43 6.40 -4.87 -6.26
C VAL A 43 7.01 -5.91 -5.34
N ARG A 44 8.03 -6.62 -5.82
CA ARG A 44 8.84 -7.51 -5.00
C ARG A 44 10.22 -6.88 -4.84
N LEU A 45 10.61 -6.64 -3.59
CA LEU A 45 11.90 -6.05 -3.27
C LEU A 45 12.96 -7.13 -3.06
N ASP A 46 14.20 -6.77 -3.35
CA ASP A 46 15.37 -7.52 -2.93
C ASP A 46 15.75 -7.16 -1.48
N PRO A 47 16.38 -8.07 -0.71
CA PRO A 47 16.83 -7.78 0.65
C PRO A 47 17.70 -6.53 0.71
N GLY A 48 17.42 -5.62 1.65
CA GLY A 48 18.17 -4.38 1.84
C GLY A 48 17.99 -3.30 0.76
N SER A 49 17.09 -3.47 -0.22
CA SER A 49 16.88 -2.50 -1.30
C SER A 49 15.43 -2.01 -1.35
N ASN A 50 15.25 -0.70 -1.53
CA ASN A 50 13.96 -0.05 -1.77
C ASN A 50 13.88 0.64 -3.15
N LEU A 51 14.90 0.49 -4.00
CA LEU A 51 14.96 1.17 -5.29
C LEU A 51 13.81 0.77 -6.22
N LEU A 52 13.40 -0.49 -6.20
CA LEU A 52 12.27 -0.98 -6.98
C LEU A 52 10.94 -0.35 -6.55
N LEU A 53 10.80 0.04 -5.27
CA LEU A 53 9.62 0.78 -4.81
C LEU A 53 9.59 2.19 -5.43
N HIS A 54 10.74 2.87 -5.47
CA HIS A 54 10.84 4.16 -6.13
C HIS A 54 10.49 4.06 -7.63
N ALA A 55 11.04 3.06 -8.33
CA ALA A 55 10.71 2.84 -9.74
C ALA A 55 9.21 2.56 -9.95
N ALA A 56 8.60 1.74 -9.08
CA ALA A 56 7.19 1.41 -9.15
C ALA A 56 6.29 2.64 -9.00
N ILE A 57 6.65 3.59 -8.14
CA ILE A 57 5.88 4.84 -7.97
C ILE A 57 5.76 5.63 -9.29
N TYR A 58 6.82 5.65 -10.10
CA TYR A 58 6.81 6.38 -11.38
C TYR A 58 6.20 5.58 -12.53
N GLN A 59 6.17 4.25 -12.43
CA GLN A 59 5.65 3.38 -13.48
C GLN A 59 4.17 3.05 -13.32
N ALA A 60 3.67 3.03 -12.08
CA ALA A 60 2.30 2.67 -11.80
C ALA A 60 1.33 3.73 -12.35
N PRO A 61 0.26 3.31 -13.05
CA PRO A 61 -0.78 4.24 -13.49
C PRO A 61 -1.43 4.97 -12.30
N ALA A 62 -1.86 6.21 -12.52
CA ALA A 62 -2.63 6.96 -11.53
C ALA A 62 -3.89 6.17 -11.10
N GLY A 63 -4.18 6.18 -9.80
CA GLY A 63 -5.24 5.39 -9.16
C GLY A 63 -4.80 3.99 -8.70
N SER A 64 -3.58 3.55 -9.01
CA SER A 64 -3.09 2.23 -8.60
C SER A 64 -2.84 2.13 -7.10
N VAL A 65 -2.95 0.90 -6.57
CA VAL A 65 -2.55 0.53 -5.21
C VAL A 65 -1.26 -0.28 -5.30
N LEU A 66 -0.17 0.22 -4.74
CA LEU A 66 1.09 -0.54 -4.72
C LEU A 66 1.00 -1.65 -3.69
N VAL A 67 1.25 -2.89 -4.10
CA VAL A 67 1.31 -4.06 -3.21
C VAL A 67 2.75 -4.52 -3.14
N VAL A 68 3.41 -4.24 -2.02
CA VAL A 68 4.86 -4.38 -1.86
C VAL A 68 5.17 -5.54 -0.93
N GLN A 69 6.02 -6.45 -1.38
CA GLN A 69 6.57 -7.52 -0.56
C GLN A 69 8.07 -7.27 -0.32
N SER A 70 8.46 -7.17 0.96
CA SER A 70 9.86 -7.09 1.38
C SER A 70 10.29 -8.40 2.05
N PRO A 71 11.37 -9.06 1.58
CA PRO A 71 11.94 -10.22 2.27
C PRO A 71 12.72 -9.83 3.54
N ASP A 72 13.07 -8.55 3.67
CA ASP A 72 13.84 -8.02 4.79
C ASP A 72 12.95 -7.19 5.71
N HIS A 73 12.98 -7.54 7.00
CA HIS A 73 12.25 -6.86 8.08
C HIS A 73 13.18 -6.05 8.99
N SER A 74 14.46 -5.91 8.65
CA SER A 74 15.43 -5.16 9.46
C SER A 74 15.41 -3.65 9.16
N SER A 75 14.99 -3.26 7.95
CA SER A 75 14.97 -1.86 7.52
C SER A 75 13.61 -1.47 6.93
N ALA A 76 13.27 -0.18 7.08
CA ALA A 76 12.01 0.34 6.56
C ALA A 76 12.11 0.60 5.05
N VAL A 77 11.18 0.05 4.28
CA VAL A 77 11.14 0.19 2.82
C VAL A 77 10.57 1.53 2.37
N ALA A 78 9.75 2.15 3.22
CA ALA A 78 9.11 3.44 2.96
C ALA A 78 9.00 4.29 4.24
N GLY A 79 8.81 5.60 4.05
CA GLY A 79 8.53 6.58 5.09
C GLY A 79 7.86 7.82 4.48
N GLY A 80 7.76 8.92 5.24
CA GLY A 80 7.00 10.11 4.84
C GLY A 80 7.29 10.65 3.43
N ASN A 81 8.57 10.77 3.06
CA ASN A 81 8.95 11.27 1.72
C ASN A 81 8.48 10.35 0.59
N VAL A 82 8.63 9.03 0.75
CA VAL A 82 8.19 8.04 -0.24
C VAL A 82 6.67 8.09 -0.39
N CYS A 83 5.95 8.19 0.73
CA CYS A 83 4.49 8.33 0.72
C CYS A 83 4.04 9.63 0.03
N LEU A 84 4.73 10.75 0.27
CA LEU A 84 4.44 12.02 -0.38
C LEU A 84 4.67 11.94 -1.90
N THR A 85 5.80 11.36 -2.33
CA THR A 85 6.09 11.16 -3.75
C THR A 85 5.06 10.25 -4.41
N ALA A 86 4.64 9.17 -3.74
CA ALA A 86 3.58 8.29 -4.25
C ALA A 86 2.25 9.06 -4.45
N GLN A 87 1.84 9.87 -3.47
CA GLN A 87 0.64 10.71 -3.61
C GLN A 87 0.76 11.70 -4.77
N GLN A 88 1.91 12.35 -4.95
CA GLN A 88 2.16 13.27 -6.06
C GLN A 88 2.10 12.61 -7.44
N ASN A 89 2.41 11.31 -7.53
CA ASN A 89 2.29 10.52 -8.77
C ASN A 89 0.88 9.91 -8.95
N GLY A 90 -0.09 10.27 -8.09
CA GLY A 90 -1.47 9.81 -8.21
C GLY A 90 -1.70 8.38 -7.72
N ILE A 91 -0.80 7.81 -6.93
CA ILE A 91 -0.99 6.48 -6.31
C ILE A 91 -2.10 6.58 -5.26
N ALA A 92 -3.08 5.68 -5.34
CA ALA A 92 -4.24 5.65 -4.43
C ALA A 92 -3.86 5.18 -3.01
N GLY A 93 -2.83 4.34 -2.90
CA GLY A 93 -2.30 3.88 -1.63
C GLY A 93 -1.24 2.79 -1.76
N MET A 94 -0.74 2.34 -0.62
CA MET A 94 0.27 1.28 -0.55
C MET A 94 -0.10 0.26 0.52
N ILE A 95 0.12 -1.02 0.19
CA ILE A 95 0.05 -2.16 1.08
C ILE A 95 1.46 -2.73 1.15
N ILE A 96 2.04 -2.81 2.35
CA ILE A 96 3.43 -3.23 2.54
C ILE A 96 3.47 -4.44 3.46
N ASP A 97 3.88 -5.59 2.95
CA ASP A 97 4.30 -6.75 3.74
C ASP A 97 5.80 -6.60 4.03
N GLY A 98 6.11 -5.86 5.11
CA GLY A 98 7.45 -5.41 5.44
C GLY A 98 7.44 -4.36 6.56
N VAL A 99 8.56 -3.64 6.73
CA VAL A 99 8.66 -2.54 7.71
C VAL A 99 8.45 -1.19 7.02
N ILE A 100 7.61 -0.35 7.62
CA ILE A 100 7.38 1.04 7.20
C ILE A 100 7.63 1.97 8.39
N ARG A 101 8.24 3.13 8.13
CA ARG A 101 8.29 4.20 9.15
C ARG A 101 6.95 4.93 9.15
N GLY A 102 6.29 4.92 10.30
CA GLY A 102 5.04 5.64 10.51
C GLY A 102 5.20 7.16 10.38
N PRO A 103 4.09 7.88 10.21
CA PRO A 103 4.10 9.33 10.21
C PRO A 103 4.58 9.85 11.58
N ARG A 104 5.37 10.92 11.57
CA ARG A 104 5.64 11.70 12.78
C ARG A 104 4.38 12.52 13.07
N ARG A 105 3.82 12.37 14.27
CA ARG A 105 2.75 13.24 14.78
C ARG A 105 3.42 14.38 15.54
N ASP A 106 3.48 15.55 14.93
CA ASP A 106 3.63 16.84 15.61
C ASP A 106 2.27 17.45 15.95
#